data_AF-A0A5S3US33-F1
#
_entry.id   AF-A0A5S3US33-F1
#
_cell.length_a   1.000
_cell.length_b   1.000
_cell.length_c   1.000
_cell.angle_alpha   90.00
_cell.angle_beta   90.00
_cell.angle_gamma   90.00
#
_symmetry.space_group_name_H-M   'P 1'
#
loop_
_entity.id
_entity.type
_entity.pdbx_description
1 polymer ?
#
loop_
_entity_poly.entity_id
_entity_poly.type
_entity_poly.pdbx_seq_one_letter_code
_entity_poly.pdbx_strand_id
1 'polypeptide(L)' 'MNNVVIVDCIRTPMGRSKNGVFRHKRAEDLSAHLMKGLLERNPAVDPASIDDIYWGCVQQTLEQG' A
#
# COMPACT_ATOMS: atom_id res chain seq x y z
N MET A 1 -16.80 -22.40 -6.27
CA MET A 1 -16.64 -20.94 -6.39
C MET A 1 -16.51 -20.41 -4.98
N ASN A 2 -15.40 -19.76 -4.65
CA ASN A 2 -15.15 -19.29 -3.29
C ASN A 2 -15.68 -17.85 -3.14
N ASN A 3 -16.16 -17.51 -1.95
CA ASN A 3 -16.59 -16.15 -1.64
C ASN A 3 -15.36 -15.28 -1.39
N VAL A 4 -15.34 -14.09 -1.98
CA VAL A 4 -14.29 -13.10 -1.74
C VAL A 4 -14.64 -12.30 -0.51
N VAL A 5 -13.70 -12.20 0.43
CA VAL A 5 -13.86 -11.48 1.70
C VAL A 5 -12.76 -10.43 1.86
N ILE A 6 -13.07 -9.33 2.54
CA ILE A 6 -12.09 -8.32 2.93
C ILE A 6 -11.65 -8.64 4.35
N VAL A 7 -10.37 -8.98 4.53
CA VAL A 7 -9.82 -9.39 5.84
C VAL A 7 -9.33 -8.17 6.64
N ASP A 8 -8.62 -7.24 5.99
CA ASP A 8 -8.11 -6.03 6.61
C ASP A 8 -8.07 -4.88 5.59
N CYS A 9 -8.06 -3.64 6.08
CA CYS A 9 -8.00 -2.44 5.27
C CYS A 9 -7.30 -1.32 6.04
N ILE A 10 -6.22 -0.80 5.48
CA ILE A 10 -5.44 0.29 6.07
C ILE A 10 -5.08 1.34 5.02
N ARG A 11 -4.70 2.53 5.49
CA ARG A 11 -4.30 3.65 4.64
C ARG A 11 -3.24 4.51 5.32
N THR A 12 -2.49 5.27 4.52
CA THR A 12 -1.66 6.33 5.05
C THR A 12 -2.53 7.51 5.50
N PRO A 13 -1.99 8.42 6.33
CA PRO A 13 -2.54 9.77 6.43
C PRO A 13 -2.64 10.42 5.04
N MET A 14 -3.54 11.39 4.89
CA MET A 14 -3.61 12.20 3.68
C MET A 14 -2.76 13.46 3.88
N GLY A 15 -1.59 13.49 3.23
CA GLY A 15 -0.68 14.63 3.29
C GLY A 15 -1.01 15.68 2.25
N ARG A 16 -0.86 16.96 2.59
CA ARG A 16 -0.97 18.04 1.59
C ARG A 16 0.16 17.89 0.55
N SER A 17 -0.16 17.94 -0.75
CA SER A 17 0.86 17.79 -1.80
C SER A 17 1.87 18.95 -1.81
N LYS A 18 1.39 20.20 -1.71
CA LYS A 18 2.25 21.39 -1.65
C LYS A 18 2.72 21.65 -0.22
N ASN A 19 4.03 21.52 0.02
CA ASN A 19 4.67 21.75 1.33
C ASN A 19 4.08 20.92 2.48
N GLY A 20 3.60 19.69 2.22
CA GLY A 20 3.08 18.83 3.26
C GLY A 20 4.05 17.76 3.75
N VAL A 21 3.48 16.82 4.51
CA VAL A 21 4.21 15.84 5.33
C VAL A 21 4.95 14.77 4.53
N PHE A 22 4.48 14.45 3.31
CA PHE A 22 5.10 13.42 2.46
C PHE A 22 5.99 13.98 1.35
N ARG A 23 6.31 15.29 1.36
CA ARG A 23 7.10 15.92 0.30
C ARG A 23 8.51 15.35 0.09
N HIS A 24 9.02 14.62 1.10
CA HIS A 24 10.35 13.98 1.10
C HIS A 24 10.24 12.45 1.13
N LYS A 25 9.05 11.91 0.84
CA LYS A 25 8.79 10.47 0.79
C LYS A 25 8.41 10.11 -0.63
N ARG A 26 9.04 9.07 -1.17
CA ARG A 26 8.69 8.58 -2.49
C ARG A 26 7.37 7.81 -2.44
N ALA A 27 6.68 7.70 -3.57
CA ALA A 27 5.41 6.98 -3.63
C ALA A 27 5.57 5.48 -3.32
N GLU A 28 6.70 4.87 -3.70
CA GLU A 28 6.97 3.46 -3.41
C GLU A 28 7.17 3.23 -1.92
N ASP A 29 7.77 4.18 -1.19
CA ASP A 29 7.93 4.09 0.27
C ASP A 29 6.59 4.07 0.99
N LEU A 30 5.63 4.88 0.52
CA LEU A 30 4.27 4.90 1.05
C LEU A 30 3.54 3.58 0.78
N SER A 31 3.75 3.02 -0.41
CA SER A 31 3.16 1.73 -0.80
C SER A 31 3.75 0.58 0.02
N ALA A 32 5.07 0.53 0.16
CA ALA A 32 5.78 -0.46 0.96
C ALA A 32 5.41 -0.39 2.45
N HIS A 33 5.18 0.82 2.98
CA HIS A 33 4.71 1.00 4.35
C HIS A 33 3.34 0.34 4.57
N LEU A 34 2.42 0.46 3.62
CA LEU A 34 1.10 -0.18 3.71
C LEU A 34 1.21 -1.70 3.60
N MET A 35 1.99 -2.22 2.66
CA MET A 35 2.17 -3.67 2.51
C MET A 35 2.75 -4.31 3.77
N LYS A 36 3.77 -3.68 4.38
CA LYS A 36 4.35 -4.13 5.65
C LYS A 36 3.35 -4.04 6.80
N GLY A 37 2.63 -2.92 6.91
CA GLY A 37 1.62 -2.74 7.95
C GLY A 37 0.49 -3.78 7.90
N LEU A 38 0.07 -4.22 6.69
CA LEU A 38 -0.90 -5.29 6.53
C LEU A 38 -0.37 -6.64 7.05
N LEU A 39 0.87 -6.99 6.70
CA LEU A 39 1.49 -8.24 7.17
C LEU A 39 1.73 -8.23 8.68
N GLU A 40 2.20 -7.11 9.24
CA GLU A 40 2.42 -6.96 10.69
C GLU A 40 1.11 -7.11 11.50
N ARG A 41 -0.01 -6.63 10.95
CA ARG A 41 -1.34 -6.77 11.59
C ARG A 41 -1.93 -8.17 11.46
N ASN A 42 -1.47 -8.94 10.48
CA ASN A 42 -2.00 -10.26 10.16
C ASN A 42 -0.89 -11.31 10.20
N PRO A 43 -0.34 -11.63 11.40
CA PRO A 43 0.81 -12.53 11.54
C PRO A 43 0.54 -13.98 11.12
N ALA A 44 -0.72 -14.34 10.92
CA ALA A 44 -1.11 -15.66 10.43
C ALA A 44 -0.98 -15.80 8.90
N VAL A 45 -0.77 -14.70 8.18
CA VAL A 45 -0.59 -14.71 6.72
C VAL A 45 0.89 -14.94 6.41
N ASP A 46 1.19 -15.99 5.66
CA ASP A 46 2.51 -16.19 5.08
C ASP A 46 2.69 -15.26 3.86
N PRO A 47 3.68 -14.35 3.85
CA PRO A 47 3.93 -13.50 2.69
C PRO A 47 4.20 -14.29 1.40
N ALA A 48 4.74 -15.50 1.49
CA ALA A 48 5.01 -16.36 0.33
C ALA A 48 3.74 -17.00 -0.25
N SER A 49 2.62 -16.99 0.49
CA SER A 49 1.33 -17.52 0.00
C SER A 49 0.49 -16.47 -0.73
N ILE A 50 1.02 -15.27 -0.97
CA ILE A 50 0.34 -14.21 -1.73
C ILE A 50 0.61 -14.44 -3.22
N ASP A 51 -0.45 -14.72 -3.98
CA ASP A 51 -0.33 -15.05 -5.40
C ASP A 51 -0.06 -13.81 -6.28
N ASP A 52 -0.73 -12.69 -6.01
CA ASP A 52 -0.68 -11.49 -6.86
C ASP A 52 -1.00 -10.21 -6.07
N ILE A 53 -0.48 -9.07 -6.52
CA ILE A 53 -0.67 -7.76 -5.90
C ILE A 53 -1.16 -6.76 -6.95
N TYR A 54 -2.43 -6.36 -6.83
CA TYR A 54 -3.02 -5.34 -7.69
C TYR A 54 -2.86 -3.95 -7.05
N TRP A 55 -2.05 -3.08 -7.69
CA TRP A 55 -1.77 -1.72 -7.21
C TRP A 55 -2.19 -0.66 -8.23
N GLY A 56 -3.22 0.13 -7.90
CA GLY A 56 -3.73 1.18 -8.78
C GLY A 56 -2.89 2.46 -8.71
N CYS A 57 -2.37 2.93 -9.85
CA CYS A 57 -1.69 4.21 -9.97
C CYS A 57 -2.08 4.91 -11.28
N VAL A 58 -2.43 6.20 -11.20
CA VAL A 58 -2.97 7.00 -12.33
C VAL A 58 -1.88 7.61 -13.19
N GLN A 59 -0.84 8.22 -12.60
CA GLN A 59 0.29 8.81 -13.35
C GLN A 59 1.54 7.94 -13.19
N GLN A 60 1.73 6.98 -14.09
CA GLN A 60 2.81 6.00 -14.00
C GLN A 60 4.12 6.52 -14.61
N THR A 61 4.60 7.66 -14.14
CA THR A 61 5.86 8.27 -14.60
C THR A 61 6.73 8.70 -13.42
N LEU A 62 8.05 8.51 -13.53
CA LEU A 62 9.04 8.83 -12.49
C LEU A 62 8.67 8.18 -11.13
N GLU A 63 8.58 8.95 -10.04
CA GLU A 63 8.15 8.47 -8.72
C GLU A 63 6.61 8.51 -8.53
N GLN A 64 5.89 8.41 -9.66
CA GLN A 64 4.45 8.27 -9.89
C GLN A 64 3.61 9.56 -10.08
N GLY A 65 4.17 10.54 -10.78
CA GLY A 65 3.50 11.76 -11.28
C GLY A 65 4.19 13.05 -10.88
#